data_AF-A0A0G3EPN3-F1
#
_entry.id   AF-A0A0G3EPN3-F1
#
_cell.length_a   1.000
_cell.length_b   1.000
_cell.length_c   1.000
_cell.angle_alpha   90.00
_cell.angle_beta   90.00
_cell.angle_gamma   90.00
#
_symmetry.space_group_name_H-M   'P 1'
#
loop_
_entity.id
_entity.type
_entity.pdbx_description
1 polymer ?
#
loop_
_entity_poly.entity_id
_entity_poly.type
_entity_poly.pdbx_seq_one_letter_code
_entity_poly.pdbx_strand_id
1 'polypeptide(L)'
;MLVVSLGVAACGTLTRTAWTRPEVSIPRRWQTDSAVSVGASYNQSGAPDASRSSSVDTEANPGSDTNIDPWWYAFGDPELNRLVERALAANHDLKTAIVNLRAAQFSVELARANQLPTMSVSAGLSNSHSLRGAPVVSHANSLLASASYVVDLWGSQASSTGASRWEARATEQDERTVKMAVAYQM
;
A
#
# COMPACT_ATOMS: atom_id res chain seq x y z
N MET A 1 9.26 -33.75 -14.60
CA MET A 1 10.27 -32.95 -15.35
C MET A 1 10.32 -31.57 -14.72
N LEU A 2 11.50 -31.02 -14.43
CA LEU A 2 11.65 -29.68 -13.85
C LEU A 2 11.95 -28.70 -14.98
N VAL A 3 11.17 -27.63 -15.09
CA VAL A 3 11.39 -26.57 -16.09
C VAL A 3 11.67 -25.26 -15.37
N VAL A 4 12.84 -24.68 -15.66
CA VAL A 4 13.25 -23.36 -15.15
C VAL A 4 13.29 -22.39 -16.32
N SER A 5 12.58 -21.27 -16.20
CA SER A 5 12.56 -20.22 -17.21
C SER A 5 12.95 -18.87 -16.60
N LEU A 6 13.85 -18.15 -17.29
CA LEU A 6 14.34 -16.83 -16.92
C LEU A 6 13.83 -15.82 -17.96
N GLY A 7 13.00 -14.88 -17.54
CA GLY A 7 12.48 -13.81 -18.38
C GLY A 7 13.09 -12.46 -18.01
N VAL A 8 13.54 -11.70 -19.01
CA VAL A 8 13.94 -10.30 -18.82
C VAL A 8 12.81 -9.43 -19.36
N ALA A 9 12.06 -8.78 -18.46
CA ALA A 9 11.05 -7.81 -18.84
C ALA A 9 11.70 -6.43 -19.00
N ALA A 10 12.00 -6.04 -20.24
CA ALA A 10 12.49 -4.71 -20.59
C ALA A 10 11.31 -3.78 -20.89
N CYS A 11 10.66 -3.27 -19.85
CA CYS A 11 9.79 -2.10 -20.00
C CYS A 11 9.86 -1.27 -18.72
N GLY A 12 10.69 -0.22 -18.75
CA GLY A 12 10.90 0.70 -17.65
C GLY A 12 11.86 1.81 -18.06
N THR A 13 11.31 2.99 -18.29
CA THR A 13 12.07 4.24 -18.46
C THR A 13 13.04 4.42 -17.29
N LEU A 14 14.31 4.69 -17.58
CA LEU A 14 15.46 4.83 -16.67
C LEU A 14 15.34 5.94 -15.59
N THR A 15 14.18 6.53 -15.38
CA THR A 15 14.01 7.71 -14.54
C THR A 15 12.85 7.54 -13.56
N ARG A 16 13.16 7.25 -12.29
CA ARG A 16 12.26 7.63 -11.20
C ARG A 16 12.15 9.15 -11.24
N THR A 17 10.95 9.67 -11.48
CA THR A 17 10.70 11.10 -11.26
C THR A 17 10.63 11.31 -9.75
N ALA A 18 11.40 12.27 -9.24
CA ALA A 18 11.21 12.72 -7.87
C ALA A 18 9.78 13.28 -7.76
N TRP A 19 9.00 12.80 -6.80
CA TRP A 19 7.67 13.35 -6.55
C TRP A 19 7.82 14.75 -5.96
N THR A 20 7.32 15.74 -6.67
CA THR A 20 7.21 17.12 -6.19
C THR A 20 5.74 17.44 -6.02
N ARG A 21 5.34 17.88 -4.82
CA ARG A 21 3.96 18.30 -4.55
C ARG A 21 3.59 19.45 -5.49
N PRO A 22 2.44 19.41 -6.19
CA PRO A 22 1.98 20.52 -7.01
C PRO A 22 1.64 21.72 -6.13
N GLU A 23 1.96 22.94 -6.60
CA GLU A 23 1.58 24.17 -5.91
C GLU A 23 0.06 24.32 -5.92
N VAL A 24 -0.53 24.52 -4.74
CA VAL A 24 -1.97 24.77 -4.58
C VAL A 24 -2.16 26.27 -4.41
N SER A 25 -2.80 26.93 -5.38
CA SER A 25 -3.11 28.36 -5.31
C SER A 25 -4.39 28.60 -4.50
N ILE A 26 -4.22 29.00 -3.24
CA ILE A 26 -5.32 29.50 -2.41
C ILE A 26 -5.35 31.03 -2.44
N PRO A 27 -6.53 31.70 -2.50
CA PRO A 27 -6.62 33.15 -2.46
C PRO A 27 -5.98 33.73 -1.19
N ARG A 28 -5.28 34.88 -1.30
CA ARG A 28 -4.54 35.51 -0.17
C ARG A 28 -5.35 35.68 1.11
N ARG A 29 -6.66 35.95 1.01
CA ARG A 29 -7.54 36.10 2.19
C ARG A 29 -7.70 34.83 3.03
N TRP A 30 -7.36 33.67 2.47
CA TRP A 30 -7.39 32.36 3.14
C TRP A 30 -5.98 31.83 3.45
N GLN A 31 -4.94 32.55 3.04
CA GLN A 31 -3.57 32.26 3.46
C GLN A 31 -3.44 32.79 4.89
N THR A 32 -3.44 31.90 5.88
CA THR A 32 -3.02 32.26 7.22
C THR A 32 -1.49 32.40 7.20
N ASP A 33 -0.95 33.49 7.76
CA ASP A 33 0.51 33.78 7.80
C ASP A 33 1.34 32.67 8.50
N SER A 34 0.67 31.71 9.12
CA SER A 34 1.24 30.46 9.57
C SER A 34 1.18 29.44 8.44
N ALA A 35 2.02 29.63 7.43
CA ALA A 35 2.62 28.47 6.78
C ALA A 35 3.42 27.74 7.86
N VAL A 36 2.73 26.95 8.71
CA VAL A 36 3.37 25.84 9.39
C VAL A 36 3.96 25.06 8.23
N SER A 37 5.28 25.13 8.12
CA SER A 37 6.07 24.20 7.37
C SER A 37 5.76 22.82 7.95
N VAL A 38 4.63 22.23 7.56
CA VAL A 38 4.44 20.77 7.53
C VAL A 38 5.28 20.26 6.36
N GLY A 39 6.55 20.65 6.37
CA GLY A 39 7.62 19.92 5.74
C GLY A 39 7.85 18.72 6.64
N ALA A 40 7.02 17.69 6.47
CA ALA A 40 7.55 16.35 6.61
C ALA A 40 8.62 16.24 5.52
N SER A 41 9.85 16.62 5.88
CA SER A 41 11.04 16.34 5.11
C SER A 41 11.13 14.82 5.03
N TYR A 42 10.55 14.24 3.98
CA TYR A 42 10.88 12.88 3.59
C TYR A 42 12.34 12.93 3.17
N ASN A 43 13.23 12.62 4.11
CA ASN A 43 14.65 12.61 3.89
C ASN A 43 14.93 11.50 2.86
N GLN A 44 15.02 11.91 1.58
CA GLN A 44 15.56 11.08 0.51
C GLN A 44 17.06 10.94 0.79
N SER A 45 17.43 9.94 1.58
CA SER A 45 18.83 9.61 1.78
C SER A 45 19.41 9.05 0.47
N GLY A 46 20.09 9.91 -0.28
CA GLY A 46 20.98 9.60 -1.39
C GLY A 46 22.24 10.47 -1.34
N ALA A 47 23.28 9.93 -0.68
CA ALA A 47 24.71 10.33 -0.66
C ALA A 47 25.13 11.65 0.05
N PRO A 48 26.34 11.71 0.66
CA PRO A 48 26.68 12.68 1.69
C PRO A 48 27.34 13.94 1.12
N ASP A 49 26.91 15.11 1.60
CA ASP A 49 27.78 16.29 1.65
C ASP A 49 27.80 16.81 3.09
N ALA A 50 29.02 16.98 3.58
CA ALA A 50 29.33 17.40 4.93
C ALA A 50 29.42 18.93 4.94
N SER A 51 28.46 19.61 5.57
CA SER A 51 28.70 20.78 6.44
C SER A 51 27.42 21.57 6.73
N ARG A 52 26.87 21.40 7.95
CA ARG A 52 26.56 22.45 8.93
C ARG A 52 25.59 21.91 9.99
N SER A 53 26.02 22.02 11.23
CA SER A 53 25.26 21.63 12.41
C SER A 53 24.27 22.71 12.86
N SER A 54 23.31 22.23 13.65
CA SER A 54 22.63 22.93 14.76
C SER A 54 21.24 23.48 14.44
N SER A 55 20.20 22.70 14.73
CA SER A 55 19.18 23.09 15.72
C SER A 55 18.16 21.96 15.94
N VAL A 56 18.20 21.40 17.16
CA VAL A 56 17.10 20.68 17.85
C VAL A 56 16.35 19.66 16.99
N ASP A 57 16.88 18.44 16.96
CA ASP A 57 16.14 17.24 16.56
C ASP A 57 15.09 16.92 17.64
N THR A 58 13.99 17.68 17.67
CA THR A 58 12.73 17.07 18.08
C THR A 58 12.32 16.20 16.90
N GLU A 59 12.65 14.91 16.97
CA GLU A 59 12.09 13.88 16.10
C GLU A 59 10.57 14.09 16.03
N ALA A 60 10.11 14.78 14.98
CA ALA A 60 8.73 14.80 14.59
C ALA A 60 8.44 13.38 14.09
N ASN A 61 8.11 12.50 15.02
CA ASN A 61 7.57 11.19 14.76
C ASN A 61 6.38 11.38 13.79
N PRO A 62 6.48 10.99 12.51
CA PRO A 62 5.34 11.10 11.60
C PRO A 62 4.21 10.10 11.98
N GLY A 63 4.37 9.39 13.10
CA GLY A 63 3.35 8.59 13.77
C GLY A 63 2.86 9.15 15.10
N SER A 64 3.03 10.44 15.45
CA SER A 64 2.49 11.00 16.71
C SER A 64 1.15 11.72 16.62
N ASP A 65 0.54 11.87 15.43
CA ASP A 65 -0.86 12.33 15.27
C ASP A 65 -1.79 11.18 14.86
N THR A 66 -1.63 10.02 15.50
CA THR A 66 -2.50 8.84 15.28
C THR A 66 -3.84 8.95 16.01
N ASN A 67 -4.04 10.00 16.81
CA ASN A 67 -5.29 10.24 17.51
C ASN A 67 -5.99 11.46 16.93
N ILE A 68 -7.31 11.34 16.76
CA ILE A 68 -8.14 12.52 16.59
C ILE A 68 -7.94 13.34 17.86
N ASP A 69 -7.56 14.60 17.71
CA ASP A 69 -7.59 15.55 18.82
C ASP A 69 -9.00 15.52 19.41
N PRO A 70 -9.17 15.04 20.65
CA PRO A 70 -10.48 14.77 21.20
C PRO A 70 -11.13 16.08 21.67
N TRP A 71 -11.47 16.91 20.69
CA TRP A 71 -11.98 18.27 20.84
C TRP A 71 -13.21 18.32 21.73
N TRP A 72 -14.00 17.25 21.76
CA TRP A 72 -15.20 17.13 22.58
C TRP A 72 -14.91 17.18 24.08
N TYR A 73 -13.71 16.77 24.54
CA TYR A 73 -13.33 16.93 25.95
C TYR A 73 -13.24 18.41 26.37
N ALA A 74 -13.00 19.34 25.44
CA ALA A 74 -12.95 20.77 25.74
C ALA A 74 -14.32 21.34 26.15
N PHE A 75 -15.42 20.64 25.84
CA PHE A 75 -16.77 21.04 26.24
C PHE A 75 -17.09 20.69 27.71
N GLY A 76 -16.30 19.82 28.34
CA GLY A 76 -16.49 19.44 29.74
C GLY A 76 -17.78 18.66 30.03
N ASP A 77 -18.40 18.06 29.01
CA ASP A 77 -19.63 17.25 29.14
C ASP A 77 -19.31 15.74 29.14
N PRO A 78 -19.48 15.03 30.28
CA PRO A 78 -19.23 13.59 30.37
C PRO A 78 -20.16 12.73 29.50
N GLU A 79 -21.40 13.15 29.24
CA GLU A 79 -22.33 12.40 28.39
C GLU A 79 -21.91 12.50 26.93
N LEU A 80 -21.49 13.69 26.47
CA LEU A 80 -20.93 13.89 25.13
C LEU A 80 -19.73 12.98 24.89
N ASN A 81 -18.78 12.94 25.84
CA ASN A 81 -17.61 12.06 25.76
C ASN A 81 -18.02 10.60 25.54
N ARG A 82 -19.00 10.11 26.32
CA ARG A 82 -19.48 8.73 26.24
C ARG A 82 -20.18 8.42 24.91
N LEU A 83 -20.91 9.39 24.36
CA LEU A 83 -21.58 9.25 23.07
C LEU A 83 -20.57 9.16 21.92
N VAL A 84 -19.57 10.06 21.90
CA VAL A 84 -18.52 10.07 20.87
C VAL A 84 -17.68 8.79 20.94
N GLU A 85 -17.27 8.35 22.14
CA GLU A 85 -16.51 7.10 22.31
C GLU A 85 -17.31 5.88 21.82
N ARG A 86 -18.62 5.82 22.13
CA ARG A 86 -19.49 4.75 21.61
C ARG A 86 -19.63 4.81 20.10
N ALA A 87 -19.75 6.01 19.53
CA ALA A 87 -19.82 6.20 18.09
C ALA A 87 -18.56 5.67 17.40
N LEU A 88 -17.38 6.07 17.88
CA LEU A 88 -16.09 5.62 17.35
C LEU A 88 -15.91 4.09 17.50
N ALA A 89 -16.41 3.47 18.56
CA ALA A 89 -16.30 2.02 18.75
C ALA A 89 -17.30 1.22 17.89
N ALA A 90 -18.50 1.75 17.65
CA ALA A 90 -19.61 1.01 17.03
C ALA A 90 -19.85 1.33 15.55
N ASN A 91 -19.35 2.46 15.04
CA ASN A 91 -19.63 2.94 13.69
C ASN A 91 -19.17 1.93 12.61
N HIS A 92 -20.07 1.61 11.67
CA HIS A 92 -19.83 0.61 10.63
C HIS A 92 -19.00 1.15 9.46
N ASP A 93 -19.06 2.46 9.20
CA ASP A 93 -18.26 3.11 8.17
C ASP A 93 -16.78 3.11 8.57
N LEU A 94 -16.49 3.38 9.84
CA LEU A 94 -15.12 3.28 10.38
C LEU A 94 -14.60 1.83 10.30
N LYS A 95 -15.43 0.84 10.64
CA LYS A 95 -15.06 -0.58 10.46
C LYS A 95 -14.77 -0.92 9.00
N THR A 96 -15.56 -0.39 8.07
CA THR A 96 -15.35 -0.56 6.63
C THR A 96 -14.03 0.07 6.19
N ALA A 97 -13.73 1.29 6.66
CA ALA A 97 -12.47 1.97 6.36
C ALA A 97 -11.24 1.18 6.87
N ILE A 98 -11.31 0.61 8.08
CA ILE A 98 -10.25 -0.25 8.63
C ILE A 98 -10.04 -1.52 7.78
N VAL A 99 -11.13 -2.14 7.31
CA VAL A 99 -11.04 -3.32 6.43
C VAL A 99 -10.41 -2.93 5.08
N ASN A 100 -10.77 -1.79 4.52
CA ASN A 100 -10.18 -1.27 3.29
C ASN A 100 -8.67 -1.02 3.45
N LEU A 101 -8.25 -0.43 4.57
CA LEU A 101 -6.83 -0.26 4.90
C LEU A 101 -6.09 -1.60 4.95
N ARG A 102 -6.68 -2.62 5.59
CA ARG A 102 -6.09 -3.97 5.61
C ARG A 102 -5.98 -4.57 4.21
N ALA A 103 -7.02 -4.43 3.38
CA ALA A 103 -6.98 -4.91 1.99
C ALA A 103 -5.89 -4.22 1.16
N ALA A 104 -5.69 -2.90 1.36
CA ALA A 104 -4.62 -2.16 0.72
C ALA A 104 -3.23 -2.64 1.19
N GLN A 105 -3.07 -2.94 2.49
CA GLN A 105 -1.83 -3.52 3.03
C GLN A 105 -1.53 -4.90 2.45
N PHE A 106 -2.52 -5.79 2.34
CA PHE A 106 -2.35 -7.09 1.67
C PHE A 106 -2.00 -6.94 0.18
N SER A 107 -2.50 -5.90 -0.49
CA SER A 107 -2.13 -5.62 -1.87
C SER A 107 -0.64 -5.26 -2.02
N VAL A 108 -0.06 -4.58 -1.04
CA VAL A 108 1.40 -4.33 -0.96
C VAL A 108 2.17 -5.64 -0.80
N GLU A 109 1.70 -6.53 0.06
CA GLU A 109 2.33 -7.84 0.27
C GLU A 109 2.29 -8.70 -0.98
N LEU A 110 1.16 -8.72 -1.69
CA LEU A 110 1.02 -9.42 -2.97
C LEU A 110 1.96 -8.85 -4.04
N ALA A 111 2.07 -7.53 -4.15
CA ALA A 111 3.00 -6.87 -5.07
C ALA A 111 4.48 -7.20 -4.74
N ARG A 112 4.80 -7.34 -3.44
CA ARG A 112 6.11 -7.79 -2.98
C ARG A 112 6.34 -9.28 -3.28
N ALA A 113 5.34 -10.13 -3.12
CA ALA A 113 5.45 -11.56 -3.42
C ALA A 113 5.81 -11.81 -4.90
N ASN A 114 5.32 -10.95 -5.81
CA ASN A 114 5.67 -10.98 -7.23
C ASN A 114 7.15 -10.65 -7.51
N GLN A 115 7.92 -10.13 -6.54
CA GLN A 115 9.38 -9.97 -6.65
C GLN A 115 10.15 -11.26 -6.35
N LEU A 116 9.48 -12.29 -5.85
CA LEU A 116 10.10 -13.56 -5.51
C LEU A 116 9.92 -14.56 -6.67
N PRO A 117 10.77 -15.60 -6.75
CA PRO A 117 10.56 -16.70 -7.69
C PRO A 117 9.19 -17.34 -7.46
N THR A 118 8.44 -17.54 -8.54
CA THR A 118 7.19 -18.30 -8.49
C THR A 118 7.50 -19.77 -8.74
N MET A 119 6.98 -20.63 -7.87
CA MET A 119 7.10 -22.07 -8.00
C MET A 119 5.71 -22.65 -8.19
N SER A 120 5.54 -23.53 -9.18
CA SER A 120 4.27 -24.21 -9.40
C SER A 120 4.49 -25.70 -9.59
N VAL A 121 3.56 -26.49 -9.08
CA VAL A 121 3.52 -27.94 -9.27
C VAL A 121 2.15 -28.28 -9.80
N SER A 122 2.11 -28.98 -10.93
CA SER A 122 0.89 -29.44 -11.55
C SER A 122 0.96 -30.93 -11.83
N ALA A 123 -0.15 -31.61 -11.57
CA ALA A 123 -0.33 -33.02 -11.88
C ALA A 123 -1.59 -33.16 -12.74
N GLY A 124 -1.51 -33.97 -13.79
CA GLY A 124 -2.61 -34.20 -14.72
C GLY A 124 -2.79 -35.69 -14.97
N LEU A 125 -4.05 -36.13 -14.97
CA LEU A 125 -4.45 -37.43 -15.50
C LEU A 125 -5.38 -37.17 -16.68
N SER A 126 -5.10 -37.81 -17.81
CA SER A 126 -5.91 -37.71 -19.02
C SER A 126 -6.25 -39.11 -19.49
N ASN A 127 -7.54 -39.34 -19.76
CA ASN A 127 -8.03 -40.56 -20.39
C ASN A 127 -8.74 -40.17 -21.68
N SER A 128 -8.30 -40.76 -22.78
CA SER A 128 -8.82 -40.51 -24.12
C SER A 128 -9.34 -41.81 -24.70
N HIS A 129 -10.60 -41.80 -25.15
CA HIS A 129 -11.23 -42.93 -25.81
C HIS A 129 -11.67 -42.53 -27.22
N SER A 130 -11.13 -43.21 -28.23
CA SER A 130 -11.54 -42.98 -29.62
C SER A 130 -12.96 -43.53 -29.85
N LEU A 131 -13.88 -42.68 -30.31
CA LEU A 131 -15.28 -43.05 -30.60
C LEU A 131 -15.49 -43.53 -32.06
N ARG A 132 -14.47 -43.42 -32.91
CA ARG A 132 -14.47 -43.91 -34.30
C ARG A 132 -13.20 -44.71 -34.56
N GLY A 133 -13.34 -45.86 -35.22
CA GLY A 133 -12.24 -46.79 -35.50
C GLY A 133 -12.07 -47.86 -34.42
N ALA A 134 -10.88 -48.49 -34.37
CA ALA A 134 -10.58 -49.47 -33.34
C ALA A 134 -10.63 -48.80 -31.94
N PRO A 135 -11.25 -49.46 -30.93
CA PRO A 135 -11.31 -48.91 -29.58
C PRO A 135 -9.90 -48.90 -28.98
N VAL A 136 -9.27 -47.72 -29.00
CA VAL A 136 -8.00 -47.44 -28.36
C VAL A 136 -8.28 -46.55 -27.16
N VAL A 137 -7.91 -47.05 -25.98
CA VAL A 137 -7.91 -46.30 -24.74
C VAL A 137 -6.49 -45.80 -24.52
N SER A 138 -6.32 -44.49 -24.37
CA SER A 138 -5.04 -43.88 -24.07
C SER A 138 -5.09 -43.21 -22.71
N HIS A 139 -4.14 -43.58 -21.85
CA HIS A 139 -3.94 -42.99 -20.55
C HIS A 139 -2.65 -42.19 -20.55
N ALA A 140 -2.71 -40.95 -20.09
CA ALA A 140 -1.53 -40.11 -19.92
C ALA A 140 -1.54 -39.49 -18.52
N ASN A 141 -0.41 -39.65 -17.82
CA ASN A 141 -0.17 -39.07 -16.52
C ASN A 141 0.99 -38.08 -16.66
N SER A 142 0.83 -36.89 -16.10
CA SER A 142 1.88 -35.86 -16.10
C SER A 142 2.08 -35.31 -14.70
N LEU A 143 3.35 -35.10 -14.34
CA LEU A 143 3.77 -34.36 -13.15
C LEU A 143 4.84 -33.35 -13.58
N LEU A 144 4.50 -32.08 -13.42
CA LEU A 144 5.34 -30.95 -13.80
C LEU A 144 5.58 -30.09 -12.57
N ALA A 145 6.85 -29.78 -12.31
CA ALA A 145 7.24 -28.74 -11.38
C ALA A 145 7.98 -27.67 -12.19
N SER A 146 7.61 -26.41 -12.02
CA SER A 146 8.29 -25.30 -12.67
C SER A 146 8.61 -24.20 -11.68
N ALA A 147 9.71 -23.51 -11.94
CA ALA A 147 10.08 -22.30 -11.23
C ALA A 147 10.39 -21.22 -12.27
N SER A 148 9.83 -20.03 -12.09
CA SER A 148 10.11 -18.88 -12.93
C SER A 148 10.46 -17.68 -12.07
N TYR A 149 11.45 -16.93 -12.52
CA TYR A 149 11.92 -15.72 -11.86
C TYR A 149 12.19 -14.64 -12.89
N VAL A 150 11.79 -13.42 -12.57
CA VAL A 150 12.04 -12.24 -13.39
C VAL A 150 13.06 -11.39 -12.66
N VAL A 151 14.21 -11.15 -13.31
CA VAL A 151 15.24 -10.27 -12.76
C VAL A 151 14.84 -8.82 -13.04
N ASP A 152 14.60 -8.06 -11.98
CA ASP A 152 14.20 -6.65 -12.07
C ASP A 152 15.43 -5.74 -12.25
N LEU A 153 15.93 -5.62 -13.48
CA LEU A 153 17.07 -4.76 -13.83
C LEU A 153 16.71 -3.27 -13.86
N TRP A 154 15.44 -2.95 -14.11
CA TRP A 154 14.97 -1.59 -14.41
C TRP A 154 14.07 -1.01 -13.32
N GLY A 155 13.81 -1.78 -12.25
CA GLY A 155 12.96 -1.37 -11.14
C GLY A 155 11.46 -1.38 -11.47
N SER A 156 11.02 -2.14 -12.47
CA SER A 156 9.60 -2.22 -12.86
C SER A 156 8.76 -2.87 -11.76
N GLN A 157 9.24 -3.99 -11.22
CA GLN A 157 8.57 -4.68 -10.12
C GLN A 157 8.70 -3.89 -8.80
N ALA A 158 9.84 -3.23 -8.59
CA ALA A 158 10.02 -2.29 -7.49
C ALA A 158 9.05 -1.10 -7.57
N SER A 159 8.82 -0.56 -8.77
CA SER A 159 7.88 0.54 -9.04
C SER A 159 6.43 0.12 -8.77
N SER A 160 6.03 -1.06 -9.26
CA SER A 160 4.70 -1.63 -8.97
C SER A 160 4.45 -1.78 -7.47
N THR A 161 5.42 -2.30 -6.72
CA THR A 161 5.33 -2.40 -5.24
C THR A 161 5.32 -1.01 -4.58
N GLY A 162 6.07 -0.05 -5.14
CA GLY A 162 6.05 1.34 -4.69
C GLY A 162 4.67 1.98 -4.85
N ALA A 163 4.01 1.77 -5.99
CA ALA A 163 2.67 2.25 -6.26
C ALA A 163 1.66 1.69 -5.25
N SER A 164 1.67 0.37 -5.00
CA SER A 164 0.80 -0.23 -3.98
C SER A 164 1.04 0.34 -2.58
N ARG A 165 2.28 0.69 -2.23
CA ARG A 165 2.59 1.32 -0.94
C ARG A 165 2.01 2.72 -0.83
N TRP A 166 2.05 3.50 -1.91
CA TRP A 166 1.45 4.83 -1.93
C TRP A 166 -0.08 4.76 -1.84
N GLU A 167 -0.69 3.77 -2.50
CA GLU A 167 -2.12 3.49 -2.37
C GLU A 167 -2.51 3.16 -0.92
N ALA A 168 -1.76 2.24 -0.27
CA ALA A 168 -2.02 1.90 1.13
C ALA A 168 -1.88 3.10 2.08
N ARG A 169 -0.93 4.00 1.82
CA ARG A 169 -0.78 5.26 2.57
C ARG A 169 -1.94 6.22 2.33
N ALA A 170 -2.48 6.27 1.11
CA ALA A 170 -3.67 7.07 0.81
C ALA A 170 -4.89 6.52 1.55
N THR A 171 -5.13 5.21 1.52
CA THR A 171 -6.22 4.56 2.25
C THR A 171 -6.10 4.76 3.77
N GLU A 172 -4.88 4.83 4.31
CA GLU A 172 -4.66 5.20 5.71
C GLU A 172 -5.17 6.62 6.03
N GLN A 173 -4.97 7.58 5.13
CA GLN A 173 -5.52 8.94 5.29
C GLN A 173 -7.04 8.98 5.11
N ASP A 174 -7.60 8.14 4.23
CA ASP A 174 -9.04 8.01 4.06
C ASP A 174 -9.70 7.46 5.33
N GLU A 175 -9.11 6.45 5.98
CA GLU A 175 -9.58 5.94 7.27
C GLU A 175 -9.59 7.03 8.34
N ARG A 176 -8.51 7.82 8.43
CA ARG A 176 -8.44 8.97 9.34
C ARG A 176 -9.53 10.00 9.04
N THR A 177 -9.79 10.27 7.77
CA THR A 177 -10.83 11.22 7.34
C THR A 177 -12.22 10.74 7.74
N VAL A 178 -12.51 9.44 7.58
CA VAL A 178 -13.77 8.85 8.05
C VAL A 178 -13.88 8.95 9.58
N LYS A 179 -12.80 8.63 10.29
CA LYS A 179 -12.75 8.74 11.75
C LYS A 179 -13.05 10.19 12.21
N MET A 180 -12.47 11.19 11.55
CA MET A 180 -12.75 12.61 11.80
C MET A 180 -14.20 12.98 11.48
N ALA A 181 -14.73 12.54 10.34
CA ALA A 181 -16.11 12.82 9.94
C ALA A 181 -17.13 12.26 10.95
N VAL A 182 -16.89 11.05 11.47
CA VAL A 182 -17.74 10.44 12.51
C VAL A 182 -17.68 11.26 13.80
N ALA A 183 -16.51 11.74 14.20
CA ALA A 183 -16.36 12.58 15.38
C ALA A 183 -17.11 13.93 15.23
N TYR A 184 -17.15 14.52 14.04
CA TYR A 184 -17.83 15.80 13.79
C TYR A 184 -19.35 15.70 13.59
N GLN A 185 -19.90 14.49 13.40
CA GLN A 185 -21.34 14.29 13.24
C GLN A 185 -22.10 14.19 14.57
N MET A 186 -21.40 14.22 15.71
CA MET A 186 -21.96 14.17 17.06
C MET A 186 -21.93 15.55 17.71
#